data_AF-A0A6G0MU94-F1
#
_entry.id   AF-A0A6G0MU94-F1
#
_cell.length_a   1.000
_cell.length_b   1.000
_cell.length_c   1.000
_cell.angle_alpha   90.00
_cell.angle_beta   90.00
_cell.angle_gamma   90.00
#
_symmetry.space_group_name_H-M   'P 1'
#
loop_
_entity.id
_entity.type
_entity.pdbx_description
1 polymer ?
#
loop_
_entity_poly.entity_id
_entity_poly.type
_entity_poly.pdbx_seq_one_letter_code
_entity_poly.pdbx_strand_id
1 'polypeptide(L)'
;MPIGREEKRKLPDLPFQHEYGGGEDYYVRECYKEYYPLVEHFVLMGEKKNSLTVTGTPDIGTSDFYAYFFEEFWKAHRDDWIVVTASYEYNGSVSGFAVFEDGVGARNFTFAGELMLDAILRDLEQRLGKLAVNQDGKSEEATKKFKKILLLCDGPPKTRRLNMVVFTSPNDRWSTTNRNDGNFLYMPLWTSVELQKAALVLDLGLDDDEIDTRVRVFGGTARFSLSRDTSEVTLVQDLFLGKTTDNPLITTGFPELFKAVRVEDQRPWYYAVASGYTLGVFTDLEDALDSTYGYSNSLWQKFPTYGEAEEFLHANGVIVKRLAQRRNGELTWTAYDVMDPNVEAFVAFCDGSALRNGRADCTAAYAALFPHNQAWNEVEVLRDTYATSNRAEYSAALAVMKRAAVVDPGRSRPVIIFTDSELLVNTMENFINKWLRNGWTTANGGPVKNRDLLEDILHVATGRVMMFRHVRAHTGRQEWEYSWNDKADCMAREAARNWDDGYY
;
A
#
# COMPACT_ATOMS: atom_id res chain seq x y z
N MET A 1 -16.05 -19.50 23.87
CA MET A 1 -16.17 -20.56 22.83
C MET A 1 -14.77 -20.91 22.38
N PRO A 2 -14.46 -22.16 21.97
CA PRO A 2 -13.16 -22.44 21.41
C PRO A 2 -13.04 -21.63 20.10
N ILE A 3 -12.12 -20.67 20.08
CA ILE A 3 -11.82 -19.85 18.90
C ILE A 3 -11.26 -20.78 17.82
N GLY A 4 -11.78 -20.74 16.60
CA GLY A 4 -11.07 -21.23 15.41
C GLY A 4 -11.46 -22.58 14.79
N ARG A 5 -12.47 -23.33 15.26
CA ARG A 5 -12.84 -24.61 14.61
C ARG A 5 -13.65 -24.50 13.31
N GLU A 6 -14.40 -23.40 13.12
CA GLU A 6 -15.21 -23.19 11.91
C GLU A 6 -14.42 -22.53 10.77
N GLU A 7 -13.29 -21.91 11.11
CA GLU A 7 -12.41 -21.18 10.19
C GLU A 7 -11.29 -22.06 9.61
N LYS A 8 -11.17 -23.32 10.06
CA LYS A 8 -10.21 -24.30 9.54
C LYS A 8 -10.94 -25.39 8.77
N ARG A 9 -10.56 -25.63 7.52
CA ARG A 9 -11.16 -26.68 6.67
C ARG A 9 -10.11 -27.52 5.99
N LYS A 10 -10.40 -28.79 5.77
CA LYS A 10 -9.55 -29.69 5.00
C LYS A 10 -9.74 -29.41 3.51
N LEU A 11 -8.65 -29.42 2.75
CA LEU A 11 -8.73 -29.28 1.30
C LEU A 11 -9.50 -30.48 0.70
N PRO A 12 -10.50 -30.21 -0.15
CA PRO A 12 -11.16 -31.26 -0.92
C PRO A 12 -10.19 -31.85 -1.95
N ASP A 13 -10.45 -33.09 -2.37
CA ASP A 13 -9.69 -33.79 -3.41
C ASP A 13 -10.01 -33.18 -4.79
N LEU A 14 -9.45 -32.00 -5.04
CA LEU A 14 -9.59 -31.21 -6.26
C LEU A 14 -8.25 -31.09 -6.98
N PRO A 15 -8.26 -30.93 -8.31
CA PRO A 15 -7.08 -30.51 -9.04
C PRO A 15 -6.79 -29.03 -8.73
N PHE A 16 -5.56 -28.73 -8.32
CA PHE A 16 -5.06 -27.37 -8.04
C PHE A 16 -3.94 -26.98 -9.00
N GLN A 17 -3.80 -25.68 -9.30
CA GLN A 17 -2.74 -25.12 -10.14
C GLN A 17 -1.38 -25.21 -9.46
N HIS A 18 -1.36 -25.05 -8.14
CA HIS A 18 -0.16 -25.17 -7.33
C HIS A 18 -0.46 -26.11 -6.16
N GLU A 19 0.48 -26.99 -5.84
CA GLU A 19 0.39 -27.81 -4.64
C GLU A 19 0.36 -26.92 -3.39
N TYR A 20 -0.57 -27.19 -2.48
CA TYR A 20 -0.74 -26.39 -1.29
C TYR A 20 0.37 -26.67 -0.28
N GLY A 21 1.33 -25.74 -0.17
CA GLY A 21 2.46 -25.86 0.75
C GLY A 21 2.10 -25.77 2.24
N GLY A 22 0.87 -25.35 2.57
CA GLY A 22 0.40 -25.15 3.95
C GLY A 22 -0.06 -26.42 4.70
N GLY A 23 -0.10 -27.57 4.02
CA GLY A 23 -0.58 -28.85 4.58
C GLY A 23 -1.95 -29.28 4.04
N GLU A 24 -2.69 -30.11 4.79
CA GLU A 24 -4.00 -30.61 4.35
C GLU A 24 -5.15 -29.63 4.62
N ASP A 25 -4.92 -28.57 5.40
CA ASP A 25 -5.95 -27.65 5.87
C ASP A 25 -5.71 -26.22 5.38
N TYR A 26 -6.79 -25.48 5.11
CA TYR A 26 -6.79 -24.07 4.74
C TYR A 26 -7.66 -23.24 5.70
N TYR A 27 -7.38 -21.93 5.77
CA TYR A 27 -8.13 -20.98 6.58
C TYR A 27 -9.26 -20.34 5.76
N VAL A 28 -10.49 -20.39 6.29
CA VAL A 28 -11.68 -19.78 5.70
C VAL A 28 -11.70 -18.30 6.06
N ARG A 29 -11.42 -17.45 5.07
CA ARG A 29 -11.44 -15.99 5.25
C ARG A 29 -12.87 -15.50 5.46
N GLU A 30 -13.04 -14.44 6.25
CA GLU A 30 -14.35 -13.81 6.46
C GLU A 30 -14.93 -13.28 5.13
N CYS A 31 -14.09 -12.75 4.25
CA CYS A 31 -14.54 -12.28 2.93
C CYS A 31 -15.15 -13.40 2.07
N TYR A 32 -14.85 -14.68 2.30
CA TYR A 32 -15.46 -15.77 1.52
C TYR A 32 -16.98 -15.82 1.68
N LYS A 33 -17.50 -15.43 2.85
CA LYS A 33 -18.94 -15.35 3.13
C LYS A 33 -19.64 -14.25 2.31
N GLU A 34 -18.89 -13.22 1.91
CA GLU A 34 -19.38 -12.14 1.06
C GLU A 34 -19.26 -12.46 -0.43
N TYR A 35 -18.19 -13.16 -0.83
CA TYR A 35 -17.93 -13.50 -2.23
C TYR A 35 -18.74 -14.70 -2.72
N TYR A 36 -18.97 -15.70 -1.86
CA TYR A 36 -19.71 -16.90 -2.25
C TYR A 36 -21.10 -16.58 -2.82
N PRO A 37 -21.96 -15.76 -2.16
CA PRO A 37 -23.27 -15.42 -2.70
C PRO A 37 -23.21 -14.71 -4.06
N LEU A 38 -22.16 -13.92 -4.32
CA LEU A 38 -21.99 -13.21 -5.59
C LEU A 38 -21.69 -14.19 -6.74
N VAL A 39 -20.74 -15.10 -6.51
CA VAL A 39 -20.37 -16.14 -7.48
C VAL A 39 -21.53 -17.10 -7.70
N GLU A 40 -22.19 -17.53 -6.62
CA GLU A 40 -23.37 -18.40 -6.68
C GLU A 40 -24.51 -17.74 -7.46
N HIS A 41 -24.84 -16.49 -7.15
CA HIS A 41 -25.88 -15.74 -7.86
C HIS A 41 -25.56 -15.64 -9.35
N PHE A 42 -24.31 -15.35 -9.72
CA PHE A 42 -23.88 -15.33 -11.11
C PHE A 42 -24.09 -16.68 -11.81
N VAL A 43 -23.69 -17.79 -11.17
CA VAL A 43 -23.83 -19.15 -11.71
C VAL A 43 -25.30 -19.52 -11.89
N LEU A 44 -26.17 -19.14 -10.95
CA LEU A 44 -27.58 -19.48 -10.98
C LEU A 44 -28.40 -18.62 -11.96
N MET A 45 -28.08 -17.32 -12.06
CA MET A 45 -28.85 -16.34 -12.84
C MET A 45 -28.32 -16.10 -14.25
N GLY A 46 -27.10 -16.54 -14.56
CA GLY A 46 -26.41 -16.22 -15.81
C GLY A 46 -27.23 -16.48 -17.06
N GLU A 47 -27.56 -15.40 -17.78
CA GLU A 47 -28.07 -15.46 -19.15
C GLU A 47 -26.98 -16.08 -20.06
N LYS A 48 -27.42 -16.81 -21.11
CA LYS A 48 -26.58 -17.63 -22.00
C LYS A 48 -25.26 -16.93 -22.39
N LYS A 49 -24.12 -17.57 -22.07
CA LYS A 49 -22.71 -17.22 -22.40
C LYS A 49 -21.86 -16.51 -21.34
N ASN A 50 -22.18 -16.68 -20.06
CA ASN A 50 -21.43 -16.02 -19.00
C ASN A 50 -20.38 -16.93 -18.36
N SER A 51 -19.13 -16.46 -18.34
CA SER A 51 -18.09 -16.92 -17.40
C SER A 51 -17.70 -15.80 -16.45
N LEU A 52 -17.41 -16.16 -15.21
CA LEU A 52 -16.94 -15.22 -14.17
C LEU A 52 -15.47 -15.48 -13.90
N THR A 53 -14.68 -14.43 -13.76
CA THR A 53 -13.30 -14.55 -13.28
C THR A 53 -13.23 -14.01 -11.87
N VAL A 54 -12.81 -14.84 -10.93
CA VAL A 54 -12.40 -14.43 -9.59
C VAL A 54 -10.88 -14.35 -9.59
N THR A 55 -10.35 -13.16 -9.34
CA THR A 55 -8.91 -12.89 -9.35
C THR A 55 -8.53 -12.00 -8.18
N GLY A 56 -7.26 -11.68 -8.01
CA GLY A 56 -6.75 -10.88 -6.90
C GLY A 56 -5.26 -10.61 -7.10
N THR A 57 -4.54 -10.24 -6.06
CA THR A 57 -3.06 -10.24 -6.11
C THR A 57 -2.55 -11.67 -6.28
N PRO A 58 -1.44 -11.92 -7.00
CA PRO A 58 -0.82 -13.24 -7.02
C PRO A 58 -0.64 -13.80 -5.60
N ASP A 59 -0.85 -15.11 -5.45
CA ASP A 59 -0.65 -15.84 -4.20
C ASP A 59 -1.54 -15.38 -3.01
N ILE A 60 -2.69 -14.76 -3.29
CA ILE A 60 -3.63 -14.28 -2.27
C ILE A 60 -4.59 -15.36 -1.73
N GLY A 61 -4.49 -16.58 -2.24
CA GLY A 61 -5.38 -17.69 -1.88
C GLY A 61 -6.68 -17.72 -2.70
N THR A 62 -6.61 -17.44 -4.01
CA THR A 62 -7.75 -17.67 -4.91
C THR A 62 -8.10 -19.16 -5.02
N SER A 63 -7.09 -20.03 -4.95
CA SER A 63 -7.26 -21.48 -4.95
C SER A 63 -7.96 -21.99 -3.67
N ASP A 64 -7.74 -21.34 -2.53
CA ASP A 64 -8.46 -21.63 -1.28
C ASP A 64 -9.94 -21.25 -1.41
N PHE A 65 -10.24 -20.12 -2.06
CA PHE A 65 -11.63 -19.74 -2.32
C PHE A 65 -12.29 -20.63 -3.38
N TYR A 66 -11.54 -21.13 -4.37
CA TYR A 66 -12.00 -22.16 -5.31
C TYR A 66 -12.43 -23.44 -4.57
N ALA A 67 -11.62 -23.91 -3.62
CA ALA A 67 -11.95 -25.05 -2.77
C ALA A 67 -13.21 -24.77 -1.93
N TYR A 68 -13.25 -23.65 -1.22
CA TYR A 68 -14.39 -23.23 -0.42
C TYR A 68 -15.68 -23.13 -1.25
N PHE A 69 -15.61 -22.47 -2.41
CA PHE A 69 -16.75 -22.30 -3.30
C PHE A 69 -17.27 -23.65 -3.81
N PHE A 70 -16.36 -24.54 -4.23
CA PHE A 70 -16.74 -25.89 -4.65
C PHE A 70 -17.51 -26.62 -3.54
N GLU A 71 -16.99 -26.64 -2.32
CA GLU A 71 -17.60 -27.37 -1.20
C GLU A 71 -19.02 -26.84 -0.90
N GLU A 72 -19.16 -25.53 -0.75
CA GLU A 72 -20.45 -24.90 -0.44
C GLU A 72 -21.45 -25.06 -1.60
N PHE A 73 -21.00 -24.83 -2.84
CA PHE A 73 -21.88 -24.95 -4.01
C PHE A 73 -22.30 -26.40 -4.24
N TRP A 74 -21.38 -27.35 -4.15
CA TRP A 74 -21.68 -28.77 -4.31
C TRP A 74 -22.67 -29.24 -3.23
N LYS A 75 -22.45 -28.84 -1.98
CA LYS A 75 -23.35 -29.16 -0.87
C LYS A 75 -24.76 -28.62 -1.08
N ALA A 76 -24.89 -27.39 -1.61
CA ALA A 76 -26.17 -26.75 -1.83
C ALA A 76 -26.90 -27.21 -3.11
N HIS A 77 -26.15 -27.57 -4.17
CA HIS A 77 -26.69 -27.69 -5.54
C HIS A 77 -26.41 -29.02 -6.24
N ARG A 78 -25.84 -30.04 -5.57
CA ARG A 78 -25.51 -31.36 -6.17
C ARG A 78 -26.67 -32.09 -6.86
N ASP A 79 -27.90 -31.80 -6.46
CA ASP A 79 -29.10 -32.42 -7.04
C ASP A 79 -29.41 -31.85 -8.43
N ASP A 80 -29.03 -30.59 -8.67
CA ASP A 80 -29.34 -29.81 -9.87
C ASP A 80 -28.11 -29.59 -10.77
N TRP A 81 -26.90 -29.84 -10.28
CA TRP A 81 -25.66 -29.54 -11.00
C TRP A 81 -24.70 -30.73 -11.03
N ILE A 82 -23.94 -30.81 -12.12
CA ILE A 82 -22.71 -31.58 -12.25
C ILE A 82 -21.59 -30.54 -12.23
N VAL A 83 -20.63 -30.72 -11.32
CA VAL A 83 -19.49 -29.82 -11.22
C VAL A 83 -18.27 -30.50 -11.83
N VAL A 84 -17.68 -29.86 -12.82
CA VAL A 84 -16.41 -30.26 -13.41
C VAL A 84 -15.37 -29.26 -12.91
N THR A 85 -14.31 -29.75 -12.27
CA THR A 85 -13.23 -28.91 -11.78
C THR A 85 -11.98 -29.17 -12.59
N ALA A 86 -11.21 -28.14 -12.95
CA ALA A 86 -10.02 -28.28 -13.79
C ALA A 86 -8.90 -27.36 -13.30
N SER A 87 -7.69 -27.90 -13.24
CA SER A 87 -6.48 -27.13 -12.99
C SER A 87 -5.79 -26.79 -14.30
N TYR A 88 -5.35 -25.54 -14.42
CA TYR A 88 -4.67 -24.99 -15.58
C TYR A 88 -3.31 -24.44 -15.19
N GLU A 89 -2.28 -24.83 -15.94
CA GLU A 89 -0.97 -24.20 -15.89
C GLU A 89 -1.03 -22.73 -16.32
N TYR A 90 -0.03 -21.93 -15.96
CA TYR A 90 0.03 -20.50 -16.33
C TYR A 90 -0.04 -20.25 -17.85
N ASN A 91 0.41 -21.21 -18.66
CA ASN A 91 0.33 -21.17 -20.13
C ASN A 91 -1.06 -21.56 -20.69
N GLY A 92 -1.99 -21.90 -19.81
CA GLY A 92 -3.37 -22.32 -20.05
C GLY A 92 -3.53 -23.77 -20.48
N SER A 93 -2.59 -24.65 -20.17
CA SER A 93 -2.71 -26.08 -20.45
C SER A 93 -3.30 -26.80 -19.24
N VAL A 94 -4.25 -27.70 -19.46
CA VAL A 94 -4.85 -28.51 -18.38
C VAL A 94 -3.79 -29.44 -17.79
N SER A 95 -3.62 -29.39 -16.47
CA SER A 95 -2.75 -30.30 -15.70
C SER A 95 -3.55 -31.47 -15.10
N GLY A 96 -4.82 -31.24 -14.76
CA GLY A 96 -5.75 -32.27 -14.31
C GLY A 96 -7.19 -31.76 -14.20
N PHE A 97 -8.16 -32.67 -14.16
CA PHE A 97 -9.56 -32.31 -13.94
C PHE A 97 -10.31 -33.42 -13.17
N ALA A 98 -11.43 -33.08 -12.56
CA ALA A 98 -12.31 -34.00 -11.85
C ALA A 98 -13.78 -33.73 -12.17
N VAL A 99 -14.60 -34.79 -12.17
CA VAL A 99 -16.04 -34.70 -12.42
C VAL A 99 -16.80 -35.18 -11.19
N PHE A 100 -17.68 -34.32 -10.68
CA PHE A 100 -18.52 -34.56 -9.51
C PHE A 100 -19.99 -34.66 -9.94
N GLU A 101 -20.55 -35.85 -9.77
CA GLU A 101 -21.94 -36.17 -10.04
C GLU A 101 -22.52 -36.95 -8.85
N ASP A 102 -23.65 -36.46 -8.32
CA ASP A 102 -24.29 -37.09 -7.17
C ASP A 102 -24.65 -38.56 -7.48
N GLY A 103 -24.35 -39.44 -6.54
CA GLY A 103 -24.52 -40.89 -6.68
C GLY A 103 -23.50 -41.63 -7.55
N VAL A 104 -22.58 -40.93 -8.24
CA VAL A 104 -21.56 -41.55 -9.13
C VAL A 104 -20.14 -41.49 -8.53
N GLY A 105 -19.94 -40.69 -7.48
CA GLY A 105 -18.62 -40.46 -6.88
C GLY A 105 -17.73 -39.57 -7.76
N ALA A 106 -16.64 -39.04 -7.18
CA ALA A 106 -15.70 -38.20 -7.92
C ALA A 106 -14.89 -39.03 -8.92
N ARG A 107 -14.79 -38.55 -10.17
CA ARG A 107 -13.93 -39.15 -11.21
C ARG A 107 -12.76 -38.21 -11.49
N ASN A 108 -11.58 -38.57 -10.98
CA ASN A 108 -10.35 -37.78 -11.12
C ASN A 108 -9.54 -38.21 -12.34
N PHE A 109 -9.00 -37.24 -13.07
CA PHE A 109 -8.17 -37.44 -14.26
C PHE A 109 -6.88 -36.64 -14.12
N THR A 110 -5.82 -37.32 -13.70
CA THR A 110 -4.46 -36.77 -13.58
C THR A 110 -3.70 -36.92 -14.90
N PHE A 111 -2.90 -35.92 -15.30
CA PHE A 111 -2.17 -35.90 -16.59
C PHE A 111 -3.08 -35.92 -17.84
N ALA A 112 -4.22 -35.26 -17.76
CA ALA A 112 -5.20 -35.22 -18.84
C ALA A 112 -5.22 -33.84 -19.51
N GLY A 113 -4.91 -33.79 -20.81
CA GLY A 113 -4.87 -32.55 -21.58
C GLY A 113 -6.25 -32.04 -22.02
N GLU A 114 -6.26 -30.84 -22.61
CA GLU A 114 -7.47 -30.13 -23.04
C GLU A 114 -8.44 -30.97 -23.89
N LEU A 115 -7.92 -31.78 -24.81
CA LEU A 115 -8.74 -32.63 -25.69
C LEU A 115 -9.61 -33.63 -24.92
N MET A 116 -9.10 -34.15 -23.81
CA MET A 116 -9.84 -35.11 -22.98
C MET A 116 -10.92 -34.41 -22.17
N LEU A 117 -10.61 -33.24 -21.59
CA LEU A 117 -11.60 -32.40 -20.91
C LEU A 117 -12.74 -32.02 -21.87
N ASP A 118 -12.41 -31.60 -23.09
CA ASP A 118 -13.40 -31.30 -24.13
C ASP A 118 -14.27 -32.51 -24.50
N ALA A 119 -13.67 -33.70 -24.60
CA ALA A 119 -14.41 -34.92 -24.90
C ALA A 119 -15.41 -35.27 -23.79
N ILE A 120 -14.99 -35.14 -22.52
CA ILE A 120 -15.84 -35.39 -21.36
C ILE A 120 -16.98 -34.36 -21.27
N LEU A 121 -16.69 -33.07 -21.45
CA LEU A 121 -17.72 -32.03 -21.45
C LEU A 121 -18.76 -32.28 -22.54
N ARG A 122 -18.32 -32.61 -23.77
CA ARG A 122 -19.23 -32.96 -24.88
C ARG A 122 -20.07 -34.20 -24.59
N ASP A 123 -19.48 -35.24 -23.99
CA ASP A 123 -20.21 -36.44 -23.59
C ASP A 123 -21.29 -36.13 -22.53
N LEU A 124 -20.94 -35.33 -21.52
CA LEU A 124 -21.87 -34.88 -20.49
C LEU A 124 -23.01 -34.05 -21.08
N GLU A 125 -22.70 -33.08 -21.94
CA GLU A 125 -23.69 -32.26 -22.64
C GLU A 125 -24.61 -33.11 -23.52
N GLN A 126 -24.06 -34.08 -24.26
CA GLN A 126 -24.84 -34.99 -25.09
C GLN A 126 -25.73 -35.91 -24.24
N ARG A 127 -25.24 -36.40 -23.10
CA ARG A 127 -26.00 -37.23 -22.16
C ARG A 127 -27.18 -36.45 -21.58
N LEU A 128 -26.96 -35.20 -21.17
CA LEU A 128 -28.00 -34.30 -20.65
C LEU A 128 -28.99 -33.91 -21.75
N GLY A 129 -28.54 -33.68 -22.99
CA GLY A 129 -29.39 -33.43 -24.15
C GLY A 129 -30.24 -34.62 -24.57
N LYS A 130 -29.69 -35.85 -24.54
CA LYS A 130 -30.44 -37.09 -24.80
C LYS A 130 -31.47 -37.36 -23.71
N LEU A 131 -31.16 -37.08 -22.44
CA LEU A 131 -32.14 -37.12 -21.35
C LEU A 131 -33.32 -36.16 -21.62
N ALA A 132 -33.07 -35.01 -22.26
CA ALA A 132 -34.12 -34.05 -22.63
C ALA A 132 -34.99 -34.51 -23.80
N VAL A 133 -34.47 -35.37 -24.69
CA VAL A 133 -35.17 -35.88 -25.87
C VAL A 133 -35.83 -37.25 -25.63
N ASN A 134 -35.29 -38.07 -24.71
CA ASN A 134 -35.75 -39.43 -24.41
C ASN A 134 -36.75 -39.50 -23.24
N GLN A 135 -37.60 -38.49 -23.07
CA GLN A 135 -38.83 -38.63 -22.30
C GLN A 135 -39.99 -38.56 -23.29
N ASP A 136 -40.39 -39.76 -23.72
CA ASP A 136 -41.47 -40.03 -24.66
C ASP A 136 -42.65 -39.08 -24.49
N GLY A 137 -43.21 -38.59 -25.60
CA GLY A 137 -44.29 -37.59 -25.65
C GLY A 137 -45.62 -37.98 -25.00
N LYS A 138 -45.60 -38.33 -23.71
CA LYS A 138 -46.74 -38.58 -22.84
C LYS A 138 -46.40 -38.13 -21.41
N SER A 139 -47.18 -37.15 -20.98
CA SER A 139 -47.29 -36.60 -19.62
C SER A 139 -47.63 -37.69 -18.59
N GLU A 140 -46.78 -37.85 -17.57
CA GLU A 140 -47.18 -38.22 -16.21
C GLU A 140 -46.14 -37.70 -15.19
N GLU A 141 -46.65 -37.12 -14.11
CA GLU A 141 -45.93 -36.30 -13.11
C GLU A 141 -44.84 -37.06 -12.33
N ALA A 142 -43.62 -37.00 -12.85
CA ALA A 142 -42.40 -37.01 -12.04
C ALA A 142 -41.40 -36.05 -12.69
N THR A 143 -41.37 -34.81 -12.20
CA THR A 143 -40.52 -33.69 -12.66
C THR A 143 -39.04 -34.06 -12.52
N LYS A 144 -38.48 -34.75 -13.52
CA LYS A 144 -37.05 -35.07 -13.56
C LYS A 144 -36.29 -33.81 -13.92
N LYS A 145 -35.83 -33.09 -12.89
CA LYS A 145 -35.05 -31.86 -12.98
C LYS A 145 -33.75 -32.16 -13.76
N PHE A 146 -33.54 -31.48 -14.89
CA PHE A 146 -32.33 -31.68 -15.69
C PHE A 146 -31.13 -31.04 -14.99
N LYS A 147 -30.06 -31.82 -14.79
CA LYS A 147 -28.83 -31.26 -14.23
C LYS A 147 -28.15 -30.31 -15.22
N LYS A 148 -27.55 -29.23 -14.72
CA LYS A 148 -26.68 -28.32 -15.48
C LYS A 148 -25.21 -28.65 -15.23
N ILE A 149 -24.31 -28.22 -16.11
CA ILE A 149 -22.86 -28.37 -15.93
C ILE A 149 -22.28 -27.02 -15.49
N LEU A 150 -21.48 -27.04 -14.44
CA LEU A 150 -20.63 -25.93 -13.98
C LEU A 150 -19.16 -26.33 -14.13
N LEU A 151 -18.37 -25.51 -14.80
CA LEU A 151 -16.94 -25.68 -14.94
C LEU A 151 -16.20 -24.72 -13.99
N LEU A 152 -15.52 -25.25 -12.98
CA LEU A 152 -14.66 -24.47 -12.09
C LEU A 152 -13.21 -24.65 -12.51
N CYS A 153 -12.50 -23.56 -12.73
CA CYS A 153 -11.10 -23.58 -13.15
C CYS A 153 -10.22 -22.98 -12.06
N ASP A 154 -9.18 -23.70 -11.63
CA ASP A 154 -8.06 -23.13 -10.87
C ASP A 154 -6.91 -22.87 -11.85
N GLY A 155 -6.62 -21.60 -12.10
CA GLY A 155 -5.73 -21.13 -13.17
C GLY A 155 -6.45 -20.71 -14.46
N PRO A 156 -5.74 -20.02 -15.37
CA PRO A 156 -6.35 -19.37 -16.53
C PRO A 156 -6.50 -20.32 -17.73
N PRO A 157 -7.71 -20.63 -18.22
CA PRO A 157 -7.88 -21.42 -19.44
C PRO A 157 -7.51 -20.64 -20.71
N LYS A 158 -7.32 -21.33 -21.84
CA LYS A 158 -7.07 -20.66 -23.14
C LYS A 158 -8.33 -20.06 -23.76
N THR A 159 -9.49 -20.63 -23.46
CA THR A 159 -10.77 -20.29 -24.09
C THR A 159 -11.89 -20.26 -23.06
N ARG A 160 -12.88 -19.40 -23.31
CA ARG A 160 -14.06 -19.26 -22.47
C ARG A 160 -15.09 -20.35 -22.82
N ARG A 161 -15.81 -20.86 -21.81
CA ARG A 161 -16.96 -21.77 -22.00
C ARG A 161 -18.18 -21.27 -21.25
N LEU A 162 -19.34 -21.88 -21.52
CA LEU A 162 -20.58 -21.63 -20.80
C LEU A 162 -20.46 -22.10 -19.34
N ASN A 163 -21.11 -21.38 -18.42
CA ASN A 163 -21.18 -21.74 -16.99
C ASN A 163 -19.79 -22.04 -16.41
N MET A 164 -18.86 -21.13 -16.66
CA MET A 164 -17.48 -21.27 -16.23
C MET A 164 -17.16 -20.24 -15.15
N VAL A 165 -16.52 -20.67 -14.06
CA VAL A 165 -15.94 -19.77 -13.06
C VAL A 165 -14.44 -20.04 -13.02
N VAL A 166 -13.65 -19.00 -13.22
CA VAL A 166 -12.19 -19.08 -13.28
C VAL A 166 -11.61 -18.39 -12.07
N PHE A 167 -10.90 -19.15 -11.23
CA PHE A 167 -10.15 -18.66 -10.09
C PHE A 167 -8.68 -18.60 -10.50
N THR A 168 -8.12 -17.41 -10.63
CA THR A 168 -6.75 -17.29 -11.15
C THR A 168 -6.05 -16.08 -10.57
N SER A 169 -4.75 -16.22 -10.35
CA SER A 169 -3.85 -15.06 -10.25
C SER A 169 -3.93 -14.22 -11.54
N PRO A 170 -3.56 -12.92 -11.48
CA PRO A 170 -3.55 -12.05 -12.65
C PRO A 170 -2.75 -12.68 -13.80
N ASN A 171 -3.38 -12.76 -14.96
CA ASN A 171 -2.77 -13.34 -16.15
C ASN A 171 -3.13 -12.47 -17.35
N ASP A 172 -2.15 -11.74 -17.89
CA ASP A 172 -2.37 -10.75 -18.94
C ASP A 172 -3.07 -11.33 -20.17
N ARG A 173 -2.74 -12.57 -20.54
CA ARG A 173 -3.34 -13.26 -21.68
C ARG A 173 -4.83 -13.51 -21.47
N TRP A 174 -5.20 -14.04 -20.31
CA TRP A 174 -6.60 -14.27 -19.94
C TRP A 174 -7.35 -12.94 -19.77
N SER A 175 -6.75 -11.98 -19.06
CA SER A 175 -7.33 -10.67 -18.79
C SER A 175 -7.60 -9.90 -20.07
N THR A 176 -6.61 -9.75 -20.97
CA THR A 176 -6.77 -8.99 -22.23
C THR A 176 -7.90 -9.54 -23.09
N THR A 177 -8.08 -10.86 -23.09
CA THR A 177 -9.12 -11.52 -23.89
C THR A 177 -10.53 -11.30 -23.32
N ASN A 178 -10.66 -11.04 -22.02
CA ASN A 178 -11.96 -11.02 -21.32
C ASN A 178 -12.29 -9.69 -20.61
N ARG A 179 -11.37 -8.70 -20.58
CA ARG A 179 -11.44 -7.47 -19.77
C ARG A 179 -12.71 -6.64 -19.98
N ASN A 180 -13.24 -6.64 -21.20
CA ASN A 180 -14.36 -5.78 -21.59
C ASN A 180 -15.73 -6.31 -21.16
N ASP A 181 -15.80 -7.52 -20.58
CA ASP A 181 -17.07 -8.18 -20.29
C ASP A 181 -17.62 -7.85 -18.89
N GLY A 182 -16.88 -7.09 -18.07
CA GLY A 182 -17.29 -6.70 -16.71
C GLY A 182 -17.43 -7.84 -15.70
N ASN A 183 -17.14 -9.08 -16.08
CA ASN A 183 -17.32 -10.28 -15.26
C ASN A 183 -16.07 -10.64 -14.47
N PHE A 184 -15.55 -9.69 -13.70
CA PHE A 184 -14.40 -9.88 -12.81
C PHE A 184 -14.79 -9.56 -11.37
N LEU A 185 -14.45 -10.46 -10.45
CA LEU A 185 -14.47 -10.22 -9.02
C LEU A 185 -13.03 -10.20 -8.51
N TYR A 186 -12.65 -9.12 -7.85
CA TYR A 186 -11.32 -8.95 -7.28
C TYR A 186 -11.36 -9.24 -5.80
N MET A 187 -10.60 -10.23 -5.33
CA MET A 187 -10.47 -10.57 -3.91
C MET A 187 -9.49 -9.62 -3.21
N PRO A 188 -9.77 -9.23 -1.95
CA PRO A 188 -8.91 -8.32 -1.21
C PRO A 188 -7.64 -9.00 -0.73
N LEU A 189 -6.60 -8.19 -0.48
CA LEU A 189 -5.38 -8.63 0.20
C LEU A 189 -5.68 -9.18 1.60
N TRP A 190 -4.77 -10.00 2.15
CA TRP A 190 -4.87 -10.38 3.56
C TRP A 190 -4.40 -9.22 4.44
N THR A 191 -5.14 -8.94 5.50
CA THR A 191 -4.66 -8.05 6.55
C THR A 191 -3.71 -8.79 7.49
N SER A 192 -2.83 -8.05 8.20
CA SER A 192 -1.93 -8.68 9.18
C SER A 192 -2.73 -9.42 10.28
N VAL A 193 -3.85 -8.83 10.72
CA VAL A 193 -4.77 -9.45 11.68
C VAL A 193 -5.38 -10.76 11.15
N GLU A 194 -5.75 -10.82 9.86
CA GLU A 194 -6.25 -12.06 9.25
C GLU A 194 -5.15 -13.13 9.18
N LEU A 195 -3.92 -12.76 8.84
CA LEU A 195 -2.80 -13.69 8.75
C LEU A 195 -2.36 -14.23 10.10
N GLN A 196 -2.34 -13.39 11.15
CA GLN A 196 -2.08 -13.80 12.53
C GLN A 196 -3.11 -14.83 13.00
N LYS A 197 -4.41 -14.56 12.73
CA LYS A 197 -5.49 -15.51 13.02
C LYS A 197 -5.31 -16.82 12.25
N ALA A 198 -5.01 -16.75 10.96
CA ALA A 198 -4.80 -17.95 10.15
C ALA A 198 -3.60 -18.77 10.64
N ALA A 199 -2.49 -18.12 10.98
CA ALA A 199 -1.31 -18.79 11.54
C ALA A 199 -1.63 -19.51 12.86
N LEU A 200 -2.42 -18.89 13.73
CA LEU A 200 -2.89 -19.48 14.97
C LEU A 200 -3.84 -20.66 14.72
N VAL A 201 -4.85 -20.48 13.87
CA VAL A 201 -5.87 -21.49 13.58
C VAL A 201 -5.29 -22.71 12.87
N LEU A 202 -4.37 -22.49 11.93
CA LEU A 202 -3.68 -23.55 11.19
C LEU A 202 -2.51 -24.19 11.97
N ASP A 203 -2.22 -23.70 13.18
CA ASP A 203 -1.13 -24.18 14.04
C ASP A 203 0.22 -24.16 13.31
N LEU A 204 0.55 -23.00 12.72
CA LEU A 204 1.76 -22.87 11.88
C LEU A 204 3.03 -22.62 12.69
N GLY A 205 2.91 -22.32 13.98
CA GLY A 205 4.05 -22.01 14.85
C GLY A 205 4.72 -20.65 14.53
N LEU A 206 4.01 -19.75 13.87
CA LEU A 206 4.45 -18.38 13.57
C LEU A 206 3.86 -17.43 14.61
N ASP A 207 4.68 -16.52 15.14
CA ASP A 207 4.23 -15.47 16.06
C ASP A 207 3.79 -14.20 15.32
N ASP A 208 3.12 -13.30 16.04
CA ASP A 208 2.52 -12.09 15.47
C ASP A 208 3.58 -11.13 14.88
N ASP A 209 4.78 -11.05 15.50
CA ASP A 209 5.87 -10.18 15.06
C ASP A 209 6.51 -10.68 13.75
N GLU A 210 6.66 -12.00 13.61
CA GLU A 210 7.11 -12.65 12.39
C GLU A 210 6.09 -12.43 11.26
N ILE A 211 4.80 -12.62 11.52
CA ILE A 211 3.74 -12.34 10.54
C ILE A 211 3.74 -10.88 10.11
N ASP A 212 3.81 -9.94 11.05
CA ASP A 212 3.84 -8.50 10.72
C ASP A 212 5.08 -8.13 9.90
N THR A 213 6.21 -8.77 10.17
CA THR A 213 7.43 -8.58 9.38
C THR A 213 7.24 -9.09 7.96
N ARG A 214 6.66 -10.28 7.78
CA ARG A 214 6.37 -10.86 6.47
C ARG A 214 5.33 -10.04 5.70
N VAL A 215 4.32 -9.49 6.37
CA VAL A 215 3.33 -8.60 5.74
C VAL A 215 3.99 -7.33 5.22
N ARG A 216 4.91 -6.73 6.00
CA ARG A 216 5.70 -5.56 5.55
C ARG A 216 6.55 -5.85 4.33
N VAL A 217 7.08 -7.07 4.20
CA VAL A 217 7.96 -7.47 3.09
C VAL A 217 7.16 -7.92 1.86
N PHE A 218 6.12 -8.73 2.04
CA PHE A 218 5.40 -9.42 0.96
C PHE A 218 3.99 -8.86 0.68
N GLY A 219 3.60 -7.76 1.32
CA GLY A 219 2.37 -7.03 1.02
C GLY A 219 1.07 -7.80 1.31
N GLY A 220 1.07 -8.70 2.30
CA GLY A 220 -0.12 -9.46 2.69
C GLY A 220 -0.47 -10.61 1.74
N THR A 221 0.51 -11.14 0.98
CA THR A 221 0.35 -12.40 0.22
C THR A 221 0.38 -13.60 1.17
N ALA A 222 -0.58 -14.52 1.02
CA ALA A 222 -0.75 -15.63 1.96
C ALA A 222 0.41 -16.63 1.89
N ARG A 223 0.86 -16.97 0.67
CA ARG A 223 1.90 -17.97 0.42
C ARG A 223 3.16 -17.75 1.24
N PHE A 224 3.74 -16.55 1.19
CA PHE A 224 4.97 -16.26 1.91
C PHE A 224 4.72 -15.89 3.37
N SER A 225 3.61 -15.21 3.66
CA SER A 225 3.29 -14.81 5.03
C SER A 225 3.03 -16.00 5.94
N LEU A 226 2.40 -17.07 5.42
CA LEU A 226 2.06 -18.28 6.18
C LEU A 226 3.03 -19.45 5.94
N SER A 227 4.09 -19.28 5.14
CA SER A 227 5.02 -20.39 4.85
C SER A 227 5.73 -20.89 6.10
N ARG A 228 5.75 -22.22 6.28
CA ARG A 228 6.57 -22.87 7.32
C ARG A 228 8.04 -22.98 6.92
N ASP A 229 8.35 -22.88 5.62
CA ASP A 229 9.71 -22.95 5.12
C ASP A 229 10.39 -21.58 5.24
N THR A 230 11.11 -21.38 6.33
CA THR A 230 11.87 -20.15 6.59
C THR A 230 13.00 -19.94 5.58
N SER A 231 13.46 -20.97 4.88
CA SER A 231 14.55 -20.86 3.89
C SER A 231 14.08 -20.18 2.60
N GLU A 232 12.88 -20.53 2.12
CA GLU A 232 12.24 -19.86 0.98
C GLU A 232 11.91 -18.41 1.32
N VAL A 233 11.35 -18.17 2.51
CA VAL A 233 11.02 -16.82 3.00
C VAL A 233 12.26 -15.93 3.10
N THR A 234 13.35 -16.43 3.69
CA THR A 234 14.61 -15.69 3.84
C THR A 234 15.23 -15.39 2.47
N LEU A 235 15.23 -16.37 1.55
CA LEU A 235 15.75 -16.18 0.20
C LEU A 235 14.99 -15.09 -0.56
N VAL A 236 13.66 -15.13 -0.53
CA VAL A 236 12.81 -14.12 -1.19
C VAL A 236 12.98 -12.76 -0.52
N GLN A 237 13.07 -12.70 0.82
CA GLN A 237 13.34 -11.47 1.56
C GLN A 237 14.69 -10.86 1.22
N ASP A 238 15.76 -11.66 1.12
CA ASP A 238 17.09 -11.18 0.75
C ASP A 238 17.16 -10.71 -0.71
N LEU A 239 16.37 -11.31 -1.61
CA LEU A 239 16.15 -10.80 -2.96
C LEU A 239 15.44 -9.44 -2.96
N PHE A 240 14.36 -9.29 -2.18
CA PHE A 240 13.63 -8.03 -2.03
C PHE A 240 14.52 -6.92 -1.43
N LEU A 241 15.43 -7.28 -0.51
CA LEU A 241 16.36 -6.35 0.13
C LEU A 241 17.67 -6.15 -0.66
N GLY A 242 17.82 -6.76 -1.84
CA GLY A 242 18.98 -6.60 -2.72
C GLY A 242 20.28 -7.20 -2.18
N LYS A 243 20.21 -8.19 -1.29
CA LYS A 243 21.36 -8.77 -0.58
C LYS A 243 22.03 -9.94 -1.32
N THR A 244 21.39 -10.52 -2.34
CA THR A 244 21.92 -11.63 -3.13
C THR A 244 21.81 -11.36 -4.62
N THR A 245 22.94 -11.31 -5.34
CA THR A 245 22.99 -11.04 -6.79
C THR A 245 23.28 -12.26 -7.66
N ASP A 246 23.73 -13.38 -7.09
CA ASP A 246 24.24 -14.54 -7.85
C ASP A 246 23.57 -15.86 -7.42
N ASN A 247 22.28 -16.04 -7.70
CA ASN A 247 21.59 -17.31 -7.51
C ASN A 247 21.04 -17.86 -8.86
N PRO A 248 21.45 -19.05 -9.31
CA PRO A 248 20.99 -19.66 -10.57
C PRO A 248 19.49 -20.02 -10.61
N LEU A 249 18.74 -19.90 -9.51
CA LEU A 249 17.26 -20.00 -9.51
C LEU A 249 16.58 -18.75 -10.10
N ILE A 250 17.30 -17.63 -10.25
CA ILE A 250 16.79 -16.37 -10.84
C ILE A 250 16.62 -16.51 -12.36
N THR A 251 17.37 -17.40 -13.03
CA THR A 251 17.41 -17.47 -14.50
C THR A 251 16.34 -18.37 -15.13
N THR A 252 15.53 -19.11 -14.36
CA THR A 252 14.61 -20.13 -14.91
C THR A 252 13.12 -19.93 -14.69
N GLY A 253 12.63 -18.82 -14.09
CA GLY A 253 11.16 -18.62 -14.04
C GLY A 253 10.56 -17.42 -13.32
N PHE A 254 11.34 -16.58 -12.65
CA PHE A 254 10.82 -15.49 -11.80
C PHE A 254 10.75 -14.04 -12.37
N PRO A 255 10.68 -13.72 -13.68
CA PRO A 255 10.52 -12.33 -14.13
C PRO A 255 9.08 -11.76 -14.12
N GLU A 256 8.04 -12.60 -14.23
CA GLU A 256 6.65 -12.12 -14.38
C GLU A 256 6.01 -11.67 -13.06
N LEU A 257 6.50 -12.18 -11.92
CA LEU A 257 6.06 -11.82 -10.56
C LEU A 257 6.22 -10.32 -10.26
N PHE A 258 7.24 -9.69 -10.85
CA PHE A 258 7.61 -8.30 -10.58
C PHE A 258 6.87 -7.27 -11.43
N LYS A 259 6.17 -7.67 -12.51
CA LYS A 259 5.33 -6.74 -13.29
C LYS A 259 3.94 -6.55 -12.69
N ALA A 260 3.42 -7.55 -11.97
CA ALA A 260 2.04 -7.57 -11.47
C ALA A 260 1.80 -6.82 -10.13
N VAL A 261 2.85 -6.28 -9.50
CA VAL A 261 2.74 -5.46 -8.26
C VAL A 261 2.03 -4.11 -8.51
N ARG A 262 1.67 -3.80 -9.76
CA ARG A 262 0.94 -2.59 -10.14
C ARG A 262 -0.49 -2.88 -10.63
N VAL A 263 -1.40 -3.33 -9.75
CA VAL A 263 -2.83 -3.06 -9.95
C VAL A 263 -3.49 -2.76 -8.61
N GLU A 264 -4.10 -1.58 -8.56
CA GLU A 264 -4.62 -0.88 -7.40
C GLU A 264 -5.95 -1.45 -6.86
N ASP A 265 -6.01 -1.50 -5.53
CA ASP A 265 -7.15 -1.82 -4.66
C ASP A 265 -8.39 -0.97 -5.06
N GLN A 266 -9.60 -1.52 -5.10
CA GLN A 266 -10.84 -0.81 -5.51
C GLN A 266 -11.34 0.22 -4.46
N ARG A 267 -10.45 0.71 -3.60
CA ARG A 267 -10.70 1.90 -2.78
C ARG A 267 -10.37 3.12 -3.65
N PRO A 268 -11.15 4.22 -3.58
CA PRO A 268 -10.76 5.43 -4.29
C PRO A 268 -9.36 5.83 -3.80
N TRP A 269 -8.37 5.70 -4.68
CA TRP A 269 -7.02 6.11 -4.40
C TRP A 269 -6.95 7.63 -4.45
N TYR A 270 -6.18 8.16 -3.52
CA TYR A 270 -5.85 9.57 -3.47
C TYR A 270 -4.41 9.71 -3.93
N TYR A 271 -4.23 10.24 -5.14
CA TYR A 271 -2.93 10.50 -5.72
C TYR A 271 -2.50 11.90 -5.28
N ALA A 272 -1.51 11.97 -4.42
CA ALA A 272 -0.96 13.22 -3.93
C ALA A 272 0.24 13.63 -4.77
N VAL A 273 0.17 14.78 -5.44
CA VAL A 273 1.28 15.37 -6.21
C VAL A 273 1.91 16.50 -5.39
N ALA A 274 3.11 16.25 -4.91
CA ALA A 274 3.91 17.18 -4.11
C ALA A 274 4.91 18.00 -4.95
N SER A 275 5.26 17.56 -6.16
CA SER A 275 6.08 18.30 -7.13
C SER A 275 5.60 17.99 -8.55
N GLY A 276 5.22 19.02 -9.31
CA GLY A 276 4.62 18.93 -10.64
C GLY A 276 4.08 20.29 -11.14
N TYR A 277 3.44 20.31 -12.30
CA TYR A 277 2.76 21.49 -12.85
C TYR A 277 1.51 21.88 -12.06
N THR A 278 0.80 20.90 -11.49
CA THR A 278 -0.35 21.11 -10.62
C THR A 278 -0.19 20.25 -9.37
N LEU A 279 -0.22 20.88 -8.20
CA LEU A 279 -0.09 20.19 -6.92
C LEU A 279 -1.48 19.90 -6.37
N GLY A 280 -1.62 18.80 -5.62
CA GLY A 280 -2.94 18.45 -5.11
C GLY A 280 -3.13 16.99 -4.81
N VAL A 281 -4.34 16.69 -4.34
CA VAL A 281 -4.86 15.34 -4.25
C VAL A 281 -5.82 15.13 -5.40
N PHE A 282 -5.61 14.06 -6.17
CA PHE A 282 -6.44 13.65 -7.29
C PHE A 282 -7.07 12.29 -6.95
N THR A 283 -8.33 12.06 -7.32
CA THR A 283 -8.93 10.71 -7.26
C THR A 283 -8.68 9.89 -8.53
N ASP A 284 -8.12 10.52 -9.55
CA ASP A 284 -7.79 9.91 -10.83
C ASP A 284 -6.29 9.94 -11.09
N LEU A 285 -5.79 8.81 -11.59
CA LEU A 285 -4.36 8.62 -11.84
C LEU A 285 -3.92 9.43 -13.07
N GLU A 286 -4.76 9.56 -14.08
CA GLU A 286 -4.42 10.24 -15.33
C GLU A 286 -4.26 11.74 -15.08
N ASP A 287 -5.15 12.36 -14.31
CA ASP A 287 -5.02 13.75 -13.84
C ASP A 287 -3.73 13.98 -13.01
N ALA A 288 -3.33 13.03 -12.16
CA ALA A 288 -2.09 13.11 -11.38
C ALA A 288 -0.83 12.96 -12.25
N LEU A 289 -0.89 12.09 -13.26
CA LEU A 289 0.20 11.88 -14.21
C LEU A 289 0.35 13.08 -15.16
N ASP A 290 -0.75 13.63 -15.67
CA ASP A 290 -0.76 14.87 -16.47
C ASP A 290 -0.12 16.03 -15.70
N SER A 291 -0.33 16.06 -14.39
CA SER A 291 0.25 17.06 -13.50
C SER A 291 1.76 16.90 -13.29
N THR A 292 2.37 15.77 -13.68
CA THR A 292 3.80 15.47 -13.45
C THR A 292 4.59 15.14 -14.73
N TYR A 293 3.92 14.82 -15.82
CA TYR A 293 4.54 14.39 -17.07
C TYR A 293 5.43 15.49 -17.67
N GLY A 294 6.73 15.21 -17.81
CA GLY A 294 7.72 16.16 -18.33
C GLY A 294 8.28 17.15 -17.30
N TYR A 295 7.82 17.13 -16.05
CA TYR A 295 8.37 17.96 -14.97
C TYR A 295 9.61 17.30 -14.34
N SER A 296 10.72 18.04 -14.28
CA SER A 296 11.98 17.54 -13.72
C SER A 296 11.88 17.45 -12.19
N ASN A 297 12.19 16.29 -11.60
CA ASN A 297 12.01 15.99 -10.16
C ASN A 297 10.56 16.01 -9.68
N SER A 298 9.62 15.47 -10.47
CA SER A 298 8.26 15.25 -10.00
C SER A 298 8.24 14.29 -8.80
N LEU A 299 7.35 14.57 -7.85
CA LEU A 299 7.20 13.82 -6.61
C LEU A 299 5.71 13.65 -6.34
N TRP A 300 5.25 12.41 -6.39
CA TRP A 300 3.86 12.07 -6.11
C TRP A 300 3.77 10.65 -5.57
N GLN A 301 2.71 10.38 -4.82
CA GLN A 301 2.48 9.08 -4.20
C GLN A 301 0.98 8.84 -4.07
N LYS A 302 0.56 7.58 -4.08
CA LYS A 302 -0.83 7.18 -3.90
C LYS A 302 -1.12 6.78 -2.46
N PHE A 303 -2.33 7.07 -2.01
CA PHE A 303 -2.78 6.80 -0.65
C PHE A 303 -4.19 6.21 -0.63
N PRO A 304 -4.47 5.29 0.29
CA PRO A 304 -5.79 4.68 0.44
C PRO A 304 -6.84 5.64 1.04
N THR A 305 -6.40 6.76 1.63
CA THR A 305 -7.30 7.77 2.22
C THR A 305 -6.86 9.19 1.86
N TYR A 306 -7.83 10.11 1.81
CA TYR A 306 -7.54 11.54 1.63
C TYR A 306 -6.65 12.08 2.74
N GLY A 307 -6.85 11.62 3.98
CA GLY A 307 -6.06 12.05 5.13
C GLY A 307 -4.58 11.69 4.97
N GLU A 308 -4.27 10.47 4.53
CA GLU A 308 -2.88 10.08 4.26
C GLU A 308 -2.26 10.82 3.08
N ALA A 309 -3.05 11.09 2.02
CA ALA A 309 -2.62 11.94 0.91
C ALA A 309 -2.32 13.37 1.36
N GLU A 310 -3.18 13.94 2.19
CA GLU A 310 -3.01 15.26 2.80
C GLU A 310 -1.77 15.28 3.71
N GLU A 311 -1.57 14.26 4.54
CA GLU A 311 -0.38 14.10 5.37
C GLU A 311 0.91 14.00 4.54
N PHE A 312 0.90 13.30 3.41
CA PHE A 312 2.05 13.25 2.50
C PHE A 312 2.33 14.61 1.85
N LEU A 313 1.31 15.31 1.36
CA LEU A 313 1.49 16.65 0.81
C LEU A 313 2.02 17.60 1.88
N HIS A 314 1.49 17.51 3.09
CA HIS A 314 2.00 18.23 4.24
C HIS A 314 3.46 17.86 4.53
N ALA A 315 3.81 16.58 4.63
CA ALA A 315 5.19 16.15 4.83
C ALA A 315 6.15 16.69 3.75
N ASN A 316 5.63 16.93 2.53
CA ASN A 316 6.37 17.50 1.40
C ASN A 316 6.17 19.01 1.18
N GLY A 317 5.48 19.72 2.08
CA GLY A 317 5.49 21.19 2.10
C GLY A 317 4.53 21.75 1.08
N VAL A 318 3.41 21.06 0.94
CA VAL A 318 2.31 21.38 0.05
C VAL A 318 1.05 21.47 0.91
N ILE A 319 0.29 22.56 0.77
CA ILE A 319 -0.97 22.75 1.49
C ILE A 319 -2.13 22.51 0.56
N VAL A 320 -3.03 21.65 1.00
CA VAL A 320 -4.23 21.29 0.26
C VAL A 320 -5.38 22.23 0.62
N LYS A 321 -6.02 22.85 -0.37
CA LYS A 321 -7.30 23.53 -0.15
C LYS A 321 -8.37 22.47 0.11
N ARG A 322 -8.98 22.47 1.29
CA ARG A 322 -10.08 21.54 1.63
C ARG A 322 -11.39 21.76 0.87
N LEU A 323 -11.40 22.66 -0.11
CA LEU A 323 -12.48 22.84 -1.07
C LEU A 323 -12.19 22.02 -2.34
N ALA A 324 -12.84 20.87 -2.47
CA ALA A 324 -12.73 20.04 -3.67
C ALA A 324 -13.49 20.65 -4.85
N GLN A 325 -12.91 20.57 -6.05
CA GLN A 325 -13.61 20.80 -7.30
C GLN A 325 -14.02 19.46 -7.91
N ARG A 326 -15.19 19.41 -8.57
CA ARG A 326 -15.61 18.24 -9.33
C ARG A 326 -15.25 18.42 -10.81
N ARG A 327 -14.45 17.53 -11.35
CA ARG A 327 -14.13 17.45 -12.78
C ARG A 327 -14.52 16.06 -13.28
N ASN A 328 -15.39 15.99 -14.28
CA ASN A 328 -15.88 14.73 -14.88
C ASN A 328 -16.45 13.68 -13.90
N GLY A 329 -16.86 14.08 -12.69
CA GLY A 329 -17.37 13.17 -11.65
C GLY A 329 -16.38 12.88 -10.52
N GLU A 330 -15.10 13.21 -10.72
CA GLU A 330 -13.98 12.98 -9.81
C GLU A 330 -13.64 14.23 -8.99
N LEU A 331 -13.03 14.00 -7.82
CA LEU A 331 -12.69 15.06 -6.89
C LEU A 331 -11.22 15.44 -7.04
N THR A 332 -10.99 16.73 -7.23
CA THR A 332 -9.64 17.30 -7.22
C THR A 332 -9.54 18.32 -6.11
N TRP A 333 -8.54 18.16 -5.26
CA TRP A 333 -8.16 19.13 -4.25
C TRP A 333 -6.91 19.83 -4.71
N THR A 334 -7.07 21.07 -5.15
CA THR A 334 -5.92 21.90 -5.51
C THR A 334 -5.08 22.15 -4.26
N ALA A 335 -3.80 21.86 -4.39
CA ALA A 335 -2.82 22.25 -3.42
C ALA A 335 -1.90 23.30 -4.02
N TYR A 336 -1.21 24.02 -3.16
CA TYR A 336 -0.21 24.98 -3.56
C TYR A 336 1.06 24.68 -2.79
N ASP A 337 2.16 24.97 -3.46
CA ASP A 337 3.47 24.87 -2.87
C ASP A 337 3.54 25.88 -1.74
N VAL A 338 4.03 25.48 -0.57
CA VAL A 338 4.22 26.43 0.52
C VAL A 338 5.44 27.32 0.29
N MET A 339 6.09 27.17 -0.86
CA MET A 339 7.01 28.18 -1.36
C MET A 339 6.32 29.54 -1.63
N ASP A 340 4.98 29.58 -1.76
CA ASP A 340 4.25 30.85 -1.81
C ASP A 340 3.99 31.38 -0.38
N PRO A 341 4.51 32.55 0.02
CA PRO A 341 4.26 33.17 1.33
C PRO A 341 2.81 33.65 1.45
N ASN A 342 1.86 32.72 1.45
CA ASN A 342 0.44 33.00 1.53
C ASN A 342 -0.10 32.82 2.96
N VAL A 343 -1.23 33.46 3.26
CA VAL A 343 -1.82 33.62 4.60
C VAL A 343 -2.25 32.31 5.28
N GLU A 344 -2.27 31.20 4.56
CA GLU A 344 -2.76 29.91 5.06
C GLU A 344 -1.68 29.12 5.82
N ALA A 345 -0.40 29.52 5.77
CA ALA A 345 0.69 28.92 6.56
C ALA A 345 1.68 29.93 7.12
N PHE A 346 2.42 29.52 8.15
CA PHE A 346 3.54 30.28 8.68
C PHE A 346 4.83 29.85 7.99
N VAL A 347 5.22 30.59 6.96
CA VAL A 347 6.53 30.43 6.31
C VAL A 347 7.57 31.24 7.05
N ALA A 348 8.64 30.59 7.49
CA ALA A 348 9.78 31.24 8.12
C ALA A 348 11.11 30.70 7.59
N PHE A 349 12.14 31.53 7.64
CA PHE A 349 13.53 31.18 7.37
C PHE A 349 14.29 31.29 8.66
N CYS A 350 15.09 30.27 8.99
CA CYS A 350 15.89 30.27 10.19
C CYS A 350 17.35 29.91 9.89
N ASP A 351 18.25 30.61 10.57
CA ASP A 351 19.69 30.39 10.49
C ASP A 351 20.35 30.66 11.84
N GLY A 352 21.42 29.92 12.13
CA GLY A 352 22.24 30.06 13.32
C GLY A 352 23.71 30.27 13.01
N SER A 353 24.26 31.42 13.43
CA SER A 353 25.68 31.72 13.28
C SER A 353 26.44 31.60 14.61
N ALA A 354 27.65 31.07 14.55
CA ALA A 354 28.56 31.03 15.68
C ALA A 354 29.98 31.46 15.28
N LEU A 355 30.47 32.53 15.90
CA LEU A 355 31.86 32.93 15.83
C LEU A 355 32.69 32.06 16.78
N ARG A 356 33.83 31.58 16.28
CA ARG A 356 34.75 30.72 17.05
C ARG A 356 34.05 29.48 17.63
N ASN A 357 33.14 28.88 16.86
CA ASN A 357 32.35 27.71 17.25
C ASN A 357 33.23 26.59 17.85
N GLY A 358 32.83 26.07 19.01
CA GLY A 358 33.57 25.04 19.75
C GLY A 358 34.66 25.56 20.69
N ARG A 359 34.87 26.88 20.79
CA ARG A 359 35.75 27.50 21.80
C ARG A 359 34.96 28.01 23.00
N ALA A 360 35.65 28.26 24.12
CA ALA A 360 35.04 28.76 25.35
C ALA A 360 34.51 30.21 25.21
N ASP A 361 35.09 30.98 24.30
CA ASP A 361 34.73 32.35 23.96
C ASP A 361 33.84 32.42 22.71
N CYS A 362 33.05 31.37 22.45
CA CYS A 362 32.11 31.32 21.33
C CYS A 362 30.98 32.34 21.51
N THR A 363 30.75 33.15 20.48
CA THR A 363 29.60 34.07 20.39
C THR A 363 28.68 33.53 19.30
N ALA A 364 27.44 33.20 19.65
CA ALA A 364 26.47 32.70 18.68
C ALA A 364 25.19 33.53 18.69
N ALA A 365 24.53 33.64 17.55
CA ALA A 365 23.28 34.33 17.38
C ALA A 365 22.42 33.58 16.35
N TYR A 366 21.11 33.80 16.40
CA TYR A 366 20.17 33.23 15.45
C TYR A 366 19.30 34.29 14.82
N ALA A 367 18.76 33.97 13.65
CA ALA A 367 17.72 34.75 12.99
C ALA A 367 16.52 33.85 12.65
N ALA A 368 15.32 34.36 12.92
CA ALA A 368 14.04 33.78 12.52
C ALA A 368 13.27 34.85 11.74
N LEU A 369 13.15 34.68 10.42
CA LEU A 369 12.56 35.66 9.51
C LEU A 369 11.26 35.15 8.91
N PHE A 370 10.25 36.03 8.82
CA PHE A 370 8.93 35.73 8.30
C PHE A 370 8.65 36.59 7.05
N PRO A 371 8.80 36.05 5.83
CA PRO A 371 8.64 36.83 4.60
C PRO A 371 7.30 37.54 4.46
N HIS A 372 6.23 36.89 4.93
CA HIS A 372 4.85 37.39 4.86
C HIS A 372 4.53 38.45 5.93
N ASN A 373 5.35 38.56 6.99
CA ASN A 373 5.21 39.60 8.00
C ASN A 373 6.52 39.86 8.73
N GLN A 374 7.31 40.80 8.23
CA GLN A 374 8.64 41.10 8.79
C GLN A 374 8.60 41.69 10.21
N ALA A 375 7.45 42.17 10.70
CA ALA A 375 7.31 42.59 12.11
C ALA A 375 7.38 41.40 13.09
N TRP A 376 7.34 40.18 12.57
CA TRP A 376 7.52 38.95 13.35
C TRP A 376 8.96 38.47 13.41
N ASN A 377 9.85 39.08 12.64
CA ASN A 377 11.27 38.72 12.63
C ASN A 377 11.87 38.85 14.02
N GLU A 378 12.75 37.91 14.34
CA GLU A 378 13.49 37.87 15.59
C GLU A 378 14.95 37.55 15.27
N VAL A 379 15.87 38.38 15.79
CA VAL A 379 17.30 38.18 15.64
C VAL A 379 17.91 38.42 17.01
N GLU A 380 18.50 37.39 17.59
CA GLU A 380 18.92 37.39 19.00
C GLU A 380 20.27 36.69 19.18
N VAL A 381 21.04 37.19 20.15
CA VAL A 381 22.30 36.57 20.57
C VAL A 381 22.00 35.49 21.59
N LEU A 382 22.61 34.32 21.44
CA LEU A 382 22.54 33.26 22.44
C LEU A 382 23.29 33.67 23.70
N ARG A 383 22.54 34.02 24.74
CA ARG A 383 23.06 34.32 26.08
C ARG A 383 23.32 33.07 26.92
N ASP A 384 23.46 31.92 26.27
CA ASP A 384 23.67 30.64 26.91
C ASP A 384 25.15 30.46 27.29
N THR A 385 25.39 29.81 28.43
CA THR A 385 26.71 29.35 28.87
C THR A 385 27.39 28.39 27.89
N TYR A 386 26.65 27.76 26.97
CA TYR A 386 27.17 26.81 25.99
C TYR A 386 26.80 27.16 24.54
N ALA A 387 27.16 28.37 24.08
CA ALA A 387 26.90 28.82 22.71
C ALA A 387 27.60 27.94 21.65
N THR A 388 26.83 27.43 20.68
CA THR A 388 27.34 26.69 19.50
C THR A 388 26.48 26.98 18.28
N SER A 389 26.99 26.74 17.08
CA SER A 389 26.20 26.89 15.84
C SER A 389 24.92 26.05 15.89
N ASN A 390 25.03 24.78 16.29
CA ASN A 390 23.86 23.90 16.37
C ASN A 390 22.79 24.40 17.35
N ARG A 391 23.20 24.97 18.51
CA ARG A 391 22.23 25.58 19.43
C ARG A 391 21.60 26.83 18.84
N ALA A 392 22.34 27.61 18.04
CA ALA A 392 21.77 28.76 17.35
C ALA A 392 20.70 28.30 16.34
N GLU A 393 20.98 27.27 15.55
CA GLU A 393 19.99 26.67 14.62
C GLU A 393 18.71 26.22 15.34
N TYR A 394 18.85 25.42 16.42
CA TYR A 394 17.69 24.95 17.18
C TYR A 394 16.94 26.12 17.85
N SER A 395 17.65 27.14 18.33
CA SER A 395 17.02 28.32 18.93
C SER A 395 16.26 29.15 17.89
N ALA A 396 16.77 29.24 16.66
CA ALA A 396 16.11 29.87 15.53
C ALA A 396 14.76 29.19 15.24
N ALA A 397 14.76 27.86 15.13
CA ALA A 397 13.54 27.08 14.93
C ALA A 397 12.55 27.22 16.12
N LEU A 398 13.07 27.25 17.35
CA LEU A 398 12.25 27.47 18.55
C LEU A 398 11.58 28.85 18.55
N ALA A 399 12.32 29.90 18.16
CA ALA A 399 11.78 31.25 18.04
C ALA A 399 10.64 31.31 17.00
N VAL A 400 10.81 30.62 15.87
CA VAL A 400 9.73 30.48 14.87
C VAL A 400 8.49 29.86 15.50
N MET A 401 8.65 28.74 16.20
CA MET A 401 7.53 28.02 16.80
C MET A 401 6.83 28.83 17.91
N LYS A 402 7.59 29.52 18.75
CA LYS A 402 7.05 30.43 19.78
C LYS A 402 6.24 31.55 19.15
N ARG A 403 6.77 32.19 18.10
CA ARG A 403 6.06 33.24 17.37
C ARG A 403 4.76 32.73 16.78
N ALA A 404 4.78 31.58 16.10
CA ALA A 404 3.57 31.00 15.53
C ALA A 404 2.55 30.63 16.61
N ALA A 405 2.99 30.16 17.79
CA ALA A 405 2.09 29.85 18.91
C ALA A 405 1.38 31.09 19.47
N VAL A 406 2.04 32.26 19.45
CA VAL A 406 1.41 33.55 19.82
C VAL A 406 0.44 34.04 18.76
N VAL A 407 0.83 33.95 17.48
CA VAL A 407 0.03 34.51 16.38
C VAL A 407 -1.20 33.65 16.04
N ASP A 408 -1.10 32.32 16.19
CA ASP A 408 -2.19 31.38 15.96
C ASP A 408 -2.35 30.42 17.15
N PRO A 409 -2.89 30.86 18.30
CA PRO A 409 -3.04 30.00 19.47
C PRO A 409 -3.90 28.74 19.22
N GLY A 410 -4.78 28.79 18.22
CA GLY A 410 -5.62 27.67 17.80
C GLY A 410 -4.89 26.58 17.01
N ARG A 411 -3.62 26.79 16.64
CA ARG A 411 -2.76 25.83 15.92
C ARG A 411 -3.34 25.30 14.61
N SER A 412 -4.18 26.11 13.98
CA SER A 412 -4.87 25.78 12.72
C SER A 412 -3.97 25.85 11.50
N ARG A 413 -2.91 26.68 11.54
CA ARG A 413 -2.00 26.88 10.40
C ARG A 413 -0.73 26.06 10.58
N PRO A 414 -0.26 25.35 9.54
CA PRO A 414 1.03 24.68 9.58
C PRO A 414 2.18 25.70 9.62
N VAL A 415 3.31 25.30 10.20
CA VAL A 415 4.56 26.08 10.22
C VAL A 415 5.60 25.38 9.35
N ILE A 416 6.21 26.13 8.44
CA ILE A 416 7.22 25.65 7.51
C ILE A 416 8.48 26.49 7.69
N ILE A 417 9.55 25.77 8.01
CA ILE A 417 10.83 26.36 8.37
C ILE A 417 11.84 26.00 7.29
N PHE A 418 12.33 27.02 6.59
CA PHE A 418 13.45 26.93 5.68
C PHE A 418 14.75 27.16 6.44
N THR A 419 15.75 26.30 6.22
CA THR A 419 17.05 26.36 6.89
C THR A 419 18.09 25.64 6.04
N ASP A 420 19.35 26.03 6.14
CA ASP A 420 20.48 25.30 5.55
C ASP A 420 21.12 24.28 6.51
N SER A 421 20.59 24.16 7.73
CA SER A 421 21.04 23.18 8.71
C SER A 421 20.49 21.79 8.42
N GLU A 422 21.21 20.98 7.65
CA GLU A 422 20.89 19.56 7.44
C GLU A 422 20.75 18.80 8.77
N LEU A 423 21.51 19.19 9.81
CA LEU A 423 21.40 18.58 11.12
C LEU A 423 20.04 18.88 11.76
N LEU A 424 19.56 20.12 11.70
CA LEU A 424 18.24 20.49 12.21
C LEU A 424 17.15 19.71 11.48
N VAL A 425 17.17 19.70 10.14
CA VAL A 425 16.20 18.96 9.32
C VAL A 425 16.20 17.47 9.69
N ASN A 426 17.37 16.81 9.66
CA ASN A 426 17.47 15.39 10.02
C ASN A 426 17.09 15.10 11.46
N THR A 427 17.36 16.02 12.39
CA THR A 427 16.95 15.88 13.77
C THR A 427 15.44 15.80 13.87
N MET A 428 14.75 16.76 13.25
CA MET A 428 13.31 16.92 13.39
C MET A 428 12.52 15.88 12.59
N GLU A 429 13.02 15.45 11.42
CA GLU A 429 12.32 14.48 10.57
C GLU A 429 12.65 13.02 10.95
N ASN A 430 13.93 12.72 11.21
CA ASN A 430 14.40 11.34 11.30
C ASN A 430 14.74 10.91 12.73
N PHE A 431 15.49 11.74 13.47
CA PHE A 431 16.09 11.28 14.73
C PHE A 431 15.16 11.39 15.94
N ILE A 432 14.33 12.43 15.99
CA ILE A 432 13.51 12.74 17.17
C ILE A 432 12.55 11.59 17.53
N ASN A 433 11.97 10.95 16.52
CA ASN A 433 11.07 9.80 16.69
C ASN A 433 11.77 8.60 17.36
N LYS A 434 13.04 8.36 17.02
CA LYS A 434 13.86 7.32 17.64
C LYS A 434 14.26 7.70 19.06
N TRP A 435 14.66 8.96 19.26
CA TRP A 435 15.10 9.45 20.56
C TRP A 435 14.00 9.50 21.61
N LEU A 436 12.78 9.85 21.23
CA LEU A 436 11.62 9.79 22.13
C LEU A 436 11.33 8.37 22.62
N ARG A 437 11.53 7.35 21.76
CA ARG A 437 11.29 5.94 22.11
C ARG A 437 12.41 5.32 22.95
N ASN A 438 13.65 5.77 22.76
CA ASN A 438 14.82 5.17 23.41
C ASN A 438 15.36 5.99 24.60
N GLY A 439 14.55 6.91 25.13
CA GLY A 439 14.89 7.71 26.31
C GLY A 439 16.00 8.74 26.07
N TRP A 440 16.08 9.32 24.87
CA TRP A 440 17.07 10.34 24.48
C TRP A 440 18.52 9.85 24.44
N THR A 441 18.71 8.68 23.84
CA THR A 441 20.03 8.04 23.68
C THR A 441 20.46 8.00 22.21
N THR A 442 21.70 8.41 21.94
CA THR A 442 22.29 8.37 20.59
C THR A 442 22.66 6.93 20.17
N ALA A 443 22.95 6.72 18.88
CA ALA A 443 23.36 5.40 18.38
C ALA A 443 24.63 4.85 19.07
N ASN A 444 25.49 5.74 19.58
CA ASN A 444 26.73 5.38 20.27
C ASN A 444 26.54 5.20 21.78
N GLY A 445 25.30 5.16 22.28
CA GLY A 445 24.98 4.98 23.70
C GLY A 445 25.14 6.23 24.59
N GLY A 446 25.61 7.36 24.04
CA GLY A 446 25.70 8.63 24.77
C GLY A 446 24.38 9.43 24.77
N PRO A 447 24.21 10.41 25.67
CA PRO A 447 23.02 11.25 25.71
C PRO A 447 22.91 12.15 24.47
N VAL A 448 21.68 12.40 24.02
CA VAL A 448 21.40 13.35 22.93
C VAL A 448 21.78 14.77 23.36
N LYS A 449 22.57 15.45 22.53
CA LYS A 449 22.95 16.86 22.73
C LYS A 449 21.78 17.79 22.39
N ASN A 450 21.73 18.96 23.04
CA ASN A 450 20.69 19.98 22.85
C ASN A 450 19.26 19.49 23.10
N ARG A 451 19.12 18.44 23.92
CA ARG A 451 17.82 17.85 24.30
C ARG A 451 16.86 18.90 24.86
N ASP A 452 17.37 19.85 25.65
CA ASP A 452 16.60 20.95 26.23
C ASP A 452 15.86 21.77 25.17
N LEU A 453 16.56 22.20 24.11
CA LEU A 453 15.94 22.95 23.01
C LEU A 453 14.97 22.08 22.19
N LEU A 454 15.31 20.81 21.99
CA LEU A 454 14.45 19.88 21.26
C LEU A 454 13.14 19.60 22.01
N GLU A 455 13.21 19.41 23.33
CA GLU A 455 12.04 19.25 24.19
C GLU A 455 11.16 20.51 24.16
N ASP A 456 11.76 21.70 24.21
CA ASP A 456 11.04 22.98 24.07
C ASP A 456 10.35 23.12 22.71
N ILE A 457 11.05 22.79 21.61
CA ILE A 457 10.47 22.83 20.26
C ILE A 457 9.27 21.87 20.19
N LEU A 458 9.42 20.62 20.63
CA LEU A 458 8.34 19.63 20.63
C LEU A 458 7.15 20.07 21.48
N HIS A 459 7.42 20.65 22.65
CA HIS A 459 6.38 21.15 23.53
C HIS A 459 5.56 22.26 22.87
N VAL A 460 6.22 23.25 22.28
CA VAL A 460 5.56 24.35 21.57
C VAL A 460 4.87 23.86 20.29
N ALA A 461 5.44 22.87 19.61
CA ALA A 461 4.91 22.28 18.37
C ALA A 461 3.70 21.34 18.60
N THR A 462 3.45 20.90 19.84
CA THR A 462 2.42 19.89 20.13
C THR A 462 1.07 20.28 19.54
N GLY A 463 0.47 19.40 18.74
CA GLY A 463 -0.84 19.66 18.12
C GLY A 463 -0.82 20.69 16.97
N ARG A 464 0.36 21.03 16.44
CA ARG A 464 0.52 21.78 15.20
C ARG A 464 1.39 21.00 14.22
N VAL A 465 1.04 21.05 12.94
CA VAL A 465 1.89 20.51 11.86
C VAL A 465 3.10 21.43 11.66
N MET A 466 4.29 20.84 11.74
CA MET A 466 5.58 21.51 11.57
C MET A 466 6.40 20.78 10.50
N MET A 467 6.96 21.52 9.55
CA MET A 467 7.72 20.99 8.43
C MET A 467 9.03 21.73 8.28
N PHE A 468 10.08 21.03 7.83
CA PHE A 468 11.39 21.61 7.59
C PHE A 468 11.76 21.48 6.11
N ARG A 469 12.37 22.52 5.54
CA ARG A 469 12.87 22.52 4.16
C ARG A 469 14.33 22.91 4.16
N HIS A 470 15.15 21.99 3.67
CA HIS A 470 16.57 22.26 3.50
C HIS A 470 16.80 23.17 2.30
N VAL A 471 17.46 24.31 2.52
CA VAL A 471 17.94 25.22 1.48
C VAL A 471 19.46 25.12 1.43
N ARG A 472 20.04 24.96 0.24
CA ARG A 472 21.50 24.93 0.15
C ARG A 472 22.08 26.33 0.39
N ALA A 473 22.97 26.44 1.37
CA ALA A 473 23.74 27.64 1.65
C ALA A 473 24.67 28.01 0.48
N HIS A 474 24.96 29.31 0.33
CA HIS A 474 26.07 29.85 -0.46
C HIS A 474 26.11 29.42 -1.93
N THR A 475 24.93 29.19 -2.54
CA THR A 475 24.85 28.76 -3.93
C THR A 475 24.94 29.90 -4.95
N GLY A 476 24.84 31.16 -4.50
CA GLY A 476 24.79 32.34 -5.38
C GLY A 476 23.49 32.47 -6.18
N ARG A 477 22.49 31.63 -5.85
CA ARG A 477 21.16 31.60 -6.43
C ARG A 477 20.35 32.82 -6.01
N GLN A 478 19.38 33.22 -6.82
CA GLN A 478 18.55 34.42 -6.62
C GLN A 478 17.07 34.08 -6.45
N GLU A 479 16.73 32.79 -6.51
CA GLU A 479 15.40 32.30 -6.19
C GLU A 479 15.07 32.65 -4.73
N TRP A 480 13.78 32.82 -4.45
CA TRP A 480 13.31 33.51 -3.26
C TRP A 480 13.74 32.80 -1.97
N GLU A 481 13.76 31.46 -1.97
CA GLU A 481 14.17 30.64 -0.84
C GLU A 481 15.66 30.82 -0.52
N TYR A 482 16.52 30.94 -1.53
CA TYR A 482 17.95 31.20 -1.33
C TYR A 482 18.17 32.63 -0.85
N SER A 483 17.45 33.59 -1.43
CA SER A 483 17.57 35.00 -1.05
C SER A 483 17.15 35.26 0.40
N TRP A 484 16.10 34.59 0.88
CA TRP A 484 15.65 34.70 2.27
C TRP A 484 16.53 33.90 3.23
N ASN A 485 17.08 32.75 2.82
CA ASN A 485 18.07 32.03 3.62
C ASN A 485 19.35 32.87 3.79
N ASP A 486 19.87 33.44 2.71
CA ASP A 486 21.06 34.32 2.74
C ASP A 486 20.82 35.56 3.63
N LYS A 487 19.58 36.07 3.66
CA LYS A 487 19.20 37.17 4.57
C LYS A 487 19.19 36.73 6.04
N ALA A 488 18.67 35.54 6.35
CA ALA A 488 18.71 34.99 7.70
C ALA A 488 20.16 34.77 8.16
N ASP A 489 20.98 34.17 7.31
CA ASP A 489 22.41 33.95 7.54
C ASP A 489 23.18 35.25 7.78
N CYS A 490 22.94 36.27 6.95
CA CYS A 490 23.56 37.58 7.13
C CYS A 490 23.15 38.21 8.48
N MET A 491 21.87 38.19 8.82
CA MET A 491 21.37 38.77 10.07
C MET A 491 21.90 38.05 11.32
N ALA A 492 21.94 36.71 11.31
CA ALA A 492 22.50 35.94 12.40
C ALA A 492 24.02 36.21 12.56
N ARG A 493 24.76 36.24 11.45
CA ARG A 493 26.20 36.57 11.45
C ARG A 493 26.49 37.97 11.95
N GLU A 494 25.74 38.97 11.49
CA GLU A 494 25.91 40.36 11.91
C GLU A 494 25.59 40.54 13.40
N ALA A 495 24.52 39.92 13.90
CA ALA A 495 24.20 39.95 15.33
C ALA A 495 25.33 39.35 16.18
N ALA A 496 25.85 38.17 15.79
CA ALA A 496 26.97 37.56 16.50
C ALA A 496 28.23 38.47 16.48
N ARG A 497 28.56 39.08 15.34
CA ARG A 497 29.71 40.00 15.21
C ARG A 497 29.55 41.27 16.02
N ASN A 498 28.41 41.94 15.91
CA ASN A 498 28.15 43.16 16.66
C ASN A 498 28.29 42.92 18.17
N TRP A 499 27.95 41.71 18.65
CA TRP A 499 27.98 41.41 20.08
C TRP A 499 29.41 41.19 20.53
N ASP A 500 30.15 40.47 19.70
CA ASP A 500 31.58 40.25 19.88
C ASP A 500 32.39 41.54 19.89
N ASP A 501 32.04 42.47 18.98
CA ASP A 501 32.70 43.76 18.81
C ASP A 501 32.21 44.83 19.82
N GLY A 502 31.17 44.53 20.60
CA GLY A 502 30.63 45.42 21.66
C GLY A 502 29.73 46.55 21.16
N TYR A 503 29.09 46.40 19.99
CA TYR A 503 28.21 47.39 19.37
C TYR A 503 26.75 47.39 19.88
N TYR A 504 26.51 46.95 21.12
CA TYR A 504 25.16 46.78 21.69
C TYR A 504 24.68 47.90 22.61
#